data_AF-A0A7J2R6C6-F1
#
_entry.id   AF-A0A7J2R6C6-F1
#
_cell.length_a   1.000
_cell.length_b   1.000
_cell.length_c   1.000
_cell.angle_alpha   90.00
_cell.angle_beta   90.00
_cell.angle_gamma   90.00
#
_symmetry.space_group_name_H-M   'P 1'
#
loop_
_entity.id
_entity.type
_entity.pdbx_description
1 polymer ?
#
loop_
_entity_poly.entity_id
_entity_poly.type
_entity_poly.pdbx_seq_one_letter_code
_entity_poly.pdbx_strand_id
1 'polypeptide(L)'
;MGTLIFVGLLEKITKEKGKFYEFLELNGFHIVYNPVQRIYTGGYKQKGTDLAIFKNATELANIDSYDKGILVSGDGDFVGLVNTLKESNKWIEIWSFKKSLAKELKDAVGARNVHYIDDILDEIEFKSSN
;
A
#
# COMPACT_ATOMS: atom_id res chain seq x y z
N MET A 1 -15.73 -7.46 2.15
CA MET A 1 -14.74 -6.59 1.48
C MET A 1 -13.35 -7.10 1.83
N GLY A 2 -12.47 -7.31 0.84
CA GLY A 2 -11.17 -7.95 1.04
C GLY A 2 -10.02 -6.94 1.15
N THR A 3 -8.86 -7.40 1.62
CA THR A 3 -7.64 -6.58 1.70
C THR A 3 -6.86 -6.69 0.40
N LEU A 4 -6.55 -5.53 -0.22
CA LEU A 4 -5.77 -5.46 -1.44
C LEU A 4 -4.29 -5.20 -1.13
N ILE A 5 -3.40 -5.95 -1.77
CA ILE A 5 -1.95 -5.70 -1.74
C ILE A 5 -1.51 -5.34 -3.16
N PHE A 6 -0.99 -4.14 -3.34
CA PHE A 6 -0.46 -3.69 -4.62
C PHE A 6 1.04 -3.93 -4.68
N VAL A 7 1.50 -4.71 -5.67
CA VAL A 7 2.90 -5.07 -5.83
C VAL A 7 3.40 -4.59 -7.19
N GLY A 8 4.45 -3.76 -7.19
CA GLY A 8 5.19 -3.41 -8.41
C GLY A 8 6.11 -4.56 -8.82
N LEU A 9 5.94 -5.10 -10.03
CA LEU A 9 6.77 -6.20 -10.53
C LEU A 9 8.00 -5.68 -11.30
N LEU A 10 9.18 -5.82 -10.69
CA LEU A 10 10.46 -5.75 -11.42
C LEU A 10 10.73 -7.10 -12.08
N GLU A 11 10.33 -7.23 -13.35
CA GLU A 11 10.57 -8.26 -14.39
C GLU A 11 10.68 -9.77 -14.03
N LYS A 12 11.18 -10.20 -12.86
CA LYS A 12 11.14 -11.59 -12.38
C LYS A 12 10.82 -11.69 -10.88
N ILE A 13 9.72 -12.37 -10.56
CA ILE A 13 9.40 -12.82 -9.20
C ILE A 13 10.34 -13.98 -8.86
N THR A 14 11.10 -13.87 -7.76
CA THR A 14 11.94 -14.97 -7.27
C THR A 14 11.06 -16.07 -6.68
N LYS A 15 11.58 -17.30 -6.59
CA LYS A 15 10.85 -18.44 -6.00
C LYS A 15 10.39 -18.17 -4.57
N GLU A 16 11.20 -17.48 -3.77
CA GLU A 16 10.86 -17.08 -2.39
C GLU A 16 9.74 -16.04 -2.36
N LYS A 17 9.80 -15.00 -3.21
CA LYS A 17 8.71 -14.02 -3.34
C LYS A 17 7.40 -14.68 -3.79
N GLY A 18 7.49 -15.65 -4.70
CA GLY A 18 6.33 -16.42 -5.15
C GLY A 18 5.63 -17.16 -4.02
N LYS A 19 6.38 -17.88 -3.18
CA LYS A 19 5.82 -18.55 -1.99
C LYS A 19 5.18 -17.57 -1.00
N PHE A 20 5.78 -16.39 -0.82
CA PHE A 20 5.22 -15.37 0.05
C PHE A 20 3.91 -14.80 -0.49
N TYR A 21 3.83 -14.54 -1.79
CA TYR A 21 2.60 -14.09 -2.44
C TYR A 21 1.49 -15.15 -2.38
N GLU A 22 1.82 -16.41 -2.62
CA GLU A 22 0.89 -17.53 -2.45
C GLU A 22 0.38 -17.62 -1.00
N PHE A 23 1.27 -17.48 -0.02
CA PHE A 23 0.88 -17.43 1.39
C PHE A 23 -0.11 -16.29 1.67
N LEU A 24 0.14 -15.09 1.14
CA LEU A 24 -0.79 -13.96 1.29
C LEU A 24 -2.15 -14.25 0.65
N GLU A 25 -2.18 -14.80 -0.57
CA GLU A 25 -3.43 -15.15 -1.25
C GLU A 25 -4.24 -16.20 -0.49
N LEU A 26 -3.56 -17.23 0.04
CA LEU A 26 -4.19 -18.26 0.89
C LEU A 26 -4.78 -17.69 2.20
N ASN A 27 -4.25 -16.56 2.68
CA ASN A 27 -4.75 -15.85 3.85
C ASN A 27 -5.74 -14.72 3.51
N GLY A 28 -6.29 -14.71 2.28
CA GLY A 28 -7.39 -13.83 1.89
C GLY A 28 -6.96 -12.44 1.40
N PHE A 29 -5.67 -12.23 1.13
CA PHE A 29 -5.20 -11.02 0.46
C PHE A 29 -5.33 -11.17 -1.06
N HIS A 30 -5.73 -10.09 -1.74
CA HIS A 30 -5.74 -10.06 -3.19
C HIS A 30 -4.53 -9.29 -3.69
N ILE A 31 -3.68 -9.95 -4.47
CA ILE A 31 -2.46 -9.33 -5.01
C ILE A 31 -2.77 -8.70 -6.37
N VAL A 32 -2.53 -7.39 -6.46
CA VAL A 32 -2.64 -6.62 -7.70
C VAL A 32 -1.25 -6.41 -8.26
N TYR A 33 -0.95 -7.10 -9.36
CA TYR A 33 0.33 -7.02 -10.05
C TYR A 33 0.33 -5.87 -11.05
N ASN A 34 1.20 -4.88 -10.83
CA ASN A 34 1.38 -3.78 -11.77
C ASN A 34 2.69 -3.97 -12.58
N PRO A 35 2.62 -4.14 -13.92
CA PRO A 35 3.82 -4.18 -14.74
C PRO A 35 4.50 -2.81 -14.73
N VAL A 36 5.81 -2.78 -14.52
CA VAL A 36 6.61 -1.55 -14.61
C VAL A 36 6.57 -1.05 -16.05
N GLN A 37 6.16 0.21 -16.25
CA GLN A 37 6.18 0.81 -17.59
C GLN A 37 7.62 1.19 -17.97
N ARG A 38 8.08 0.70 -19.13
CA ARG A 38 9.32 1.13 -19.77
C ARG A 38 9.14 2.54 -20.31
N ILE A 39 10.12 3.41 -20.07
CA ILE A 39 10.13 4.75 -20.64
C ILE A 39 10.71 4.65 -22.06
N TYR A 40 10.15 5.37 -23.02
CA TYR A 40 10.63 5.44 -24.41
C TYR A 40 12.12 5.82 -24.55
N THR A 41 12.72 6.45 -23.53
CA THR A 41 14.12 6.89 -23.51
C THR A 41 15.11 5.83 -23.00
N GLY A 42 14.69 4.58 -22.81
CA GLY A 42 15.56 3.48 -22.39
C GLY A 42 15.75 3.32 -20.87
N GLY A 43 14.97 4.06 -20.06
CA GLY A 43 14.92 3.90 -18.61
C GLY A 43 13.71 3.09 -18.14
N TYR A 44 13.72 2.66 -16.88
CA TYR A 44 12.57 2.09 -16.18
C TYR A 44 12.00 3.14 -15.23
N LYS A 45 10.68 3.41 -15.28
CA LYS A 45 10.02 4.26 -14.28
C LYS A 45 8.97 3.45 -13.54
N GLN A 46 9.27 3.14 -12.29
CA GLN A 46 8.33 2.52 -11.37
C GLN A 46 7.40 3.60 -10.78
N LYS A 47 6.50 4.15 -11.60
CA LYS A 47 5.45 5.10 -11.16
C LYS A 47 4.02 4.53 -11.25
N GLY A 48 3.89 3.28 -11.71
CA GLY A 48 2.60 2.67 -12.01
C GLY A 48 1.84 2.22 -10.76
N THR A 49 2.55 1.79 -9.72
CA THR A 49 1.93 1.23 -8.51
C THR A 49 1.19 2.29 -7.71
N ASP A 50 1.78 3.46 -7.48
CA ASP A 50 1.15 4.52 -6.68
C ASP A 50 -0.10 5.06 -7.38
N LEU A 51 -0.04 5.22 -8.71
CA LEU A 51 -1.18 5.59 -9.53
C LEU A 51 -2.30 4.53 -9.49
N ALA A 52 -1.92 3.24 -9.55
CA ALA A 52 -2.89 2.15 -9.46
C ALA A 52 -3.58 2.12 -8.09
N ILE A 53 -2.82 2.27 -7.00
CA ILE A 53 -3.36 2.39 -5.64
C ILE A 53 -4.33 3.57 -5.59
N PHE A 54 -3.90 4.75 -6.06
CA PHE A 54 -4.71 5.96 -6.05
C PHE A 54 -6.04 5.75 -6.80
N LYS A 55 -5.96 5.21 -8.02
CA LYS A 55 -7.12 4.97 -8.87
C LYS A 55 -8.09 3.99 -8.21
N ASN A 56 -7.61 2.83 -7.77
CA ASN A 56 -8.46 1.80 -7.17
C ASN A 56 -9.12 2.30 -5.89
N ALA A 57 -8.36 2.93 -4.99
CA ALA A 57 -8.91 3.45 -3.74
C ALA A 57 -9.99 4.51 -3.98
N THR A 58 -9.79 5.40 -4.95
CA THR A 58 -10.76 6.45 -5.29
C THR A 58 -11.99 5.89 -6.00
N GLU A 59 -11.84 4.95 -6.94
CA GLU A 59 -12.97 4.29 -7.61
C GLU A 59 -13.85 3.54 -6.61
N LEU A 60 -13.23 2.81 -5.68
CA LEU A 60 -13.92 2.11 -4.61
C LEU A 60 -14.62 3.08 -3.64
N ALA A 61 -14.04 4.26 -3.37
CA ALA A 61 -14.67 5.29 -2.55
C ALA A 61 -15.90 5.89 -3.25
N ASN A 62 -15.81 6.13 -4.56
CA ASN A 62 -16.89 6.72 -5.36
C ASN A 62 -18.15 5.83 -5.43
N ILE A 63 -17.97 4.50 -5.41
CA ILE A 63 -19.10 3.55 -5.35
C ILE A 63 -19.49 3.18 -3.91
N ASP A 64 -18.99 3.94 -2.93
CA ASP A 64 -19.30 3.77 -1.51
C ASP A 64 -19.01 2.37 -0.96
N SER A 65 -17.96 1.70 -1.48
CA SER A 65 -17.71 0.31 -1.13
C SER A 65 -17.07 0.11 0.25
N TYR A 66 -16.41 1.13 0.82
CA TYR A 66 -15.82 1.11 2.17
C TYR A 66 -16.05 2.42 2.91
N ASP A 67 -15.97 2.37 4.24
CA ASP A 67 -15.95 3.55 5.11
C ASP A 67 -14.53 3.98 5.51
N LYS A 68 -13.60 3.02 5.65
CA LYS A 68 -12.22 3.23 6.08
C LYS A 68 -11.20 2.50 5.20
N GLY A 69 -10.21 3.22 4.70
CA GLY A 69 -9.03 2.67 4.05
C GLY A 69 -7.84 2.56 5.00
N ILE A 70 -7.06 1.48 4.88
CA ILE A 70 -5.78 1.32 5.56
C ILE A 70 -4.69 1.31 4.50
N LEU A 71 -3.80 2.31 4.54
CA LEU A 71 -2.64 2.38 3.64
C LEU A 71 -1.38 2.02 4.41
N VAL A 72 -0.75 0.91 4.01
CA VAL A 72 0.53 0.48 4.56
C VAL A 72 1.66 1.07 3.70
N SER A 73 2.00 2.34 3.93
CA SER A 73 3.08 3.05 3.25
C SER A 73 3.55 4.27 4.04
N GLY A 74 4.83 4.61 3.93
CA GLY A 74 5.39 5.86 4.46
C GLY A 74 5.58 6.98 3.43
N ASP A 75 5.25 6.73 2.16
CA ASP A 75 5.62 7.61 1.04
C ASP A 75 4.77 8.89 0.97
N GLY A 76 5.45 10.05 0.92
CA GLY A 76 4.83 11.37 0.83
C GLY A 76 4.00 11.59 -0.44
N ASP A 77 4.25 10.83 -1.51
CA ASP A 77 3.48 10.91 -2.76
C ASP A 77 1.98 10.56 -2.57
N PHE A 78 1.62 9.89 -1.47
CA PHE A 78 0.22 9.55 -1.14
C PHE A 78 -0.57 10.67 -0.45
N VAL A 79 0.01 11.85 -0.18
CA VAL A 79 -0.73 13.00 0.39
C VAL A 79 -1.96 13.34 -0.45
N GLY A 80 -1.83 13.30 -1.79
CA GLY A 80 -2.96 13.51 -2.69
C GLY A 80 -4.09 12.52 -2.46
N LEU A 81 -3.77 11.23 -2.29
CA LEU A 81 -4.76 10.18 -2.04
C LEU A 81 -5.48 10.42 -0.71
N VAL A 82 -4.75 10.73 0.36
CA VAL A 82 -5.32 11.01 1.68
C VAL A 82 -6.35 12.13 1.61
N ASN A 83 -6.02 13.23 0.92
CA ASN A 83 -6.92 14.37 0.79
C ASN A 83 -8.17 14.02 -0.02
N THR A 84 -8.01 13.35 -1.18
CA THR A 84 -9.13 12.91 -2.01
C THR A 84 -10.09 11.99 -1.24
N LEU A 85 -9.57 11.03 -0.47
CA LEU A 85 -10.42 10.13 0.30
C LEU A 85 -11.17 10.85 1.42
N LYS A 86 -10.54 11.81 2.09
CA LYS A 86 -11.20 12.66 3.10
C LYS A 86 -12.33 13.50 2.48
N GLU A 87 -12.10 14.08 1.32
CA GLU A 87 -13.13 14.82 0.55
C GLU A 87 -14.30 13.92 0.16
N SER A 88 -14.04 12.63 -0.10
CA SER A 88 -15.06 11.60 -0.32
C SER A 88 -15.68 11.03 0.97
N ASN A 89 -15.51 11.70 2.12
CA ASN A 89 -15.99 11.26 3.44
C ASN A 89 -15.48 9.88 3.88
N LYS A 90 -14.31 9.46 3.42
CA LYS A 90 -13.66 8.20 3.82
C LYS A 90 -12.65 8.45 4.92
N TRP A 91 -12.62 7.53 5.88
CA TRP A 91 -11.58 7.47 6.88
C TRP A 91 -10.33 6.83 6.27
N ILE A 92 -9.15 7.29 6.68
CA ILE A 92 -7.89 6.69 6.26
C ILE A 92 -6.91 6.62 7.42
N GLU A 93 -6.29 5.45 7.58
CA GLU A 93 -5.19 5.19 8.50
C GLU A 93 -3.92 4.89 7.72
N ILE A 94 -2.79 5.38 8.23
CA ILE A 94 -1.46 5.09 7.70
C ILE A 94 -0.74 4.14 8.64
N TRP A 95 -0.26 3.03 8.09
CA TRP A 95 0.66 2.12 8.75
C TRP A 95 2.03 2.22 8.09
N SER A 96 3.06 2.59 8.85
CA SER A 96 4.42 2.78 8.31
C SER A 96 5.47 2.43 9.36
N PHE A 97 6.70 2.18 8.92
CA PHE A 97 7.85 2.24 9.80
C PHE A 97 8.11 3.69 10.24
N LYS A 98 8.51 3.90 11.50
CA LYS A 98 8.80 5.22 12.10
C LYS A 98 9.81 6.02 11.28
N LYS A 99 10.85 5.35 10.78
CA LYS A 99 11.94 5.97 10.00
C LYS A 99 11.56 6.29 8.55
N SER A 100 10.47 5.71 8.05
CA SER A 100 10.08 5.82 6.63
C SER A 100 8.88 6.73 6.40
N LEU A 101 8.23 7.20 7.46
CA LEU A 101 7.04 8.04 7.35
C LEU A 101 7.40 9.48 6.97
N ALA A 102 6.96 9.90 5.79
CA ALA A 102 7.05 11.29 5.35
C ALA A 102 6.24 12.22 6.27
N LYS A 103 6.80 13.39 6.56
CA LYS A 103 6.19 14.35 7.51
C LYS A 103 4.87 14.88 6.95
N GLU A 104 4.85 15.24 5.68
CA GLU A 104 3.69 15.73 4.95
C GLU A 104 2.55 14.71 4.93
N LEU A 105 2.86 13.40 4.83
CA LEU A 105 1.84 12.34 4.90
C LEU A 105 1.23 12.25 6.30
N LYS A 106 2.09 12.30 7.34
CA LYS A 106 1.65 12.33 8.74
C LYS A 106 0.76 13.54 9.04
N ASP A 107 1.16 14.72 8.56
CA ASP A 107 0.43 15.96 8.75
C ASP A 107 -0.92 15.90 8.01
N ALA A 108 -0.92 15.40 6.77
CA ALA A 108 -2.13 15.24 5.97
C ALA A 108 -3.14 14.26 6.60
N VAL A 109 -2.71 13.09 7.08
CA VAL A 109 -3.63 12.11 7.69
C VAL A 109 -4.05 12.50 9.11
N GLY A 110 -3.15 13.14 9.86
CA GLY A 110 -3.28 13.49 11.27
C GLY A 110 -2.69 12.41 12.19
N ALA A 111 -1.93 12.81 13.20
CA ALA A 111 -1.12 11.91 14.03
C ALA A 111 -1.89 10.78 14.74
N ARG A 112 -3.20 10.94 14.99
CA ARG A 112 -4.05 9.90 15.58
C ARG A 112 -4.38 8.74 14.64
N ASN A 113 -4.24 8.96 13.33
CA ASN A 113 -4.51 7.97 12.29
C ASN A 113 -3.20 7.33 11.77
N VAL A 114 -2.10 7.49 12.51
CA VAL A 114 -0.81 6.89 12.17
C VAL A 114 -0.51 5.79 13.17
N HIS A 115 -0.22 4.61 12.64
CA HIS A 115 0.19 3.43 13.39
C HIS A 115 1.57 3.00 12.91
N TYR A 116 2.44 2.63 13.85
CA TYR A 116 3.81 2.25 13.52
C TYR A 116 3.98 0.74 13.54
N ILE A 117 4.47 0.20 12.42
CA ILE A 117 4.73 -1.24 12.28
C ILE A 117 5.79 -1.69 13.30
N ASP A 118 6.76 -0.82 13.61
CA ASP A 118 7.80 -1.07 14.61
C ASP A 118 7.22 -1.51 15.97
N ASP A 119 6.05 -1.02 16.34
CA ASP A 119 5.45 -1.26 17.66
C ASP A 119 4.79 -2.65 17.78
N ILE A 120 4.58 -3.34 16.66
CA ILE A 120 3.93 -4.65 16.62
C ILE A 120 4.78 -5.72 15.93
N LEU A 121 6.04 -5.41 15.59
CA LEU A 121 6.93 -6.32 14.86
C LEU A 121 7.02 -7.70 15.50
N ASP A 122 7.11 -7.76 16.82
CA ASP A 122 7.22 -9.03 17.57
C ASP A 122 6.00 -9.95 17.41
N GLU A 123 4.83 -9.38 17.08
CA GLU A 123 3.58 -10.10 16.90
C GLU A 123 3.36 -10.57 15.45
N ILE A 124 3.89 -9.83 14.48
CA ILE A 124 3.63 -10.07 13.05
C ILE A 124 4.82 -10.67 12.31
N GLU A 125 6.00 -10.70 12.92
CA GLU A 125 7.18 -11.30 12.32
C GLU A 125 6.97 -12.81 12.14
N PHE A 126 7.04 -13.26 10.90
CA PHE A 126 7.03 -14.69 10.60
C PHE A 126 8.33 -15.32 11.09
N LYS A 127 8.27 -15.93 12.28
CA LYS A 127 9.38 -16.73 12.81
C LYS A 127 9.36 -18.08 12.13
N SER A 128 10.13 -18.20 11.05
CA SER A 128 10.40 -19.51 10.44
C SER A 128 11.04 -20.39 11.49
N SER A 129 10.31 -21.40 11.96
CA SER A 129 10.90 -22.47 12.77
C SER A 129 11.83 -23.26 11.85
N ASN A 130 13.13 -23.26 12.16
CA ASN A 130 14.11 -24.16 11.54
C ASN A 130 13.80 -25.62 11.87
#